data_AF-A0A382IB10-F1
#
_entry.id   AF-A0A382IB10-F1
#
_cell.length_a   1.000
_cell.length_b   1.000
_cell.length_c   1.000
_cell.angle_alpha   90.00
_cell.angle_beta   90.00
_cell.angle_gamma   90.00
#
_symmetry.space_group_name_H-M   'P 1'
#
loop_
_entity.id
_entity.type
_entity.pdbx_description
1 polymer ?
#
loop_
_entity_poly.entity_id
_entity_poly.type
_entity_poly.pdbx_seq_one_letter_code
_entity_poly.pdbx_strand_id
1 'polypeptide(L)'
;IEELTSSSLNASVTTENPHGLTVDDQILIAGVGSTDLYNGTYRVTGITSDRKFSYNLNSDATDDVVNIALNPDAKVTIEADTVTGASPYIFNCSLRSVFGMCGLHADGSKATGFKSMVVAQFTGIGLQKDDKAFVRYNATSGQYEDSTSVNNLHLDPEAIYRPEYESSHVRASNDSIIQAVSVFAIGHKSQYIADTGGELSLANCNANFGENALMSEGFKKTAFTPDNAAYITHLIPPKEITDGNANVDYLSIDVDKTIGVGTVTRLYFEGFTNKDAPPPHIVDGFRFGAALDDKIRLQLNVNGNEGDFVSKIVMPTATGITTNTGEKRYVVNNAVGVSSISSNIISLKTNHDLITGESIRIIANNGFLPDGLEEDQVYFTIKGSNDNDLKVARTLNDALDGTALTINNTGGELVVVSRVSDKVSGDIGHPIQFDNLNKHWYVNVSNET
;
A
#
# COMPACT_ATOMS: atom_id res chain seq x y z
N ILE A 1 52.45 22.35 -1.13
CA ILE A 1 53.28 21.12 -0.96
C ILE A 1 54.45 21.56 -0.09
N GLU A 2 54.91 20.77 0.87
CA GLU A 2 56.02 21.20 1.76
C GLU A 2 57.37 20.64 1.29
N GLU A 3 57.41 19.37 0.89
CA GLU A 3 58.63 18.69 0.45
C GLU A 3 58.29 17.79 -0.73
N LEU A 4 59.20 17.69 -1.70
CA LEU A 4 59.16 16.67 -2.73
C LEU A 4 60.56 16.14 -2.98
N THR A 5 60.71 14.83 -2.88
CA THR A 5 61.95 14.12 -3.17
C THR A 5 61.70 12.96 -4.11
N SER A 6 62.72 12.50 -4.81
CA SER A 6 62.64 11.29 -5.62
C SER A 6 63.82 10.36 -5.36
N SER A 7 63.59 9.08 -5.63
CA SER A 7 64.62 8.06 -5.70
C SER A 7 64.24 7.09 -6.80
N SER A 8 65.07 7.02 -7.85
CA SER A 8 64.72 6.29 -9.06
C SER A 8 63.36 6.77 -9.62
N LEU A 9 62.48 5.85 -10.02
CA LEU A 9 61.15 6.18 -10.52
C LEU A 9 60.14 6.55 -9.44
N ASN A 10 60.51 6.65 -8.16
CA ASN A 10 59.56 6.93 -7.08
C ASN A 10 59.72 8.36 -6.58
N ALA A 11 58.67 9.17 -6.70
CA ALA A 11 58.59 10.48 -6.07
C ALA A 11 57.79 10.38 -4.77
N SER A 12 58.24 11.08 -3.72
CA SER A 12 57.57 11.20 -2.44
C SER A 12 57.24 12.65 -2.15
N VAL A 13 55.99 12.91 -1.75
CA VAL A 13 55.46 14.25 -1.48
C VAL A 13 55.06 14.35 -0.03
N THR A 14 55.55 15.37 0.66
CA THR A 14 55.07 15.77 1.98
C THR A 14 54.13 16.97 1.82
N THR A 15 52.89 16.86 2.31
CA THR A 15 51.88 17.93 2.27
C THR A 15 51.90 18.73 3.58
N GLU A 16 51.59 20.04 3.50
CA GLU A 16 51.52 20.92 4.67
C GLU A 16 50.46 20.46 5.69
N ASN A 17 49.33 19.94 5.20
CA ASN A 17 48.23 19.39 6.00
C ASN A 17 48.06 17.89 5.71
N PRO A 18 47.36 17.12 6.57
CA PRO A 18 46.97 15.76 6.26
C PRO A 18 46.27 15.66 4.90
N HIS A 19 46.73 14.76 4.02
CA HIS A 19 46.27 14.71 2.63
C HIS A 19 44.95 13.95 2.45
N GLY A 20 44.62 13.03 3.36
CA GLY A 20 43.40 12.22 3.27
C GLY A 20 43.32 11.22 2.10
N LEU A 21 44.34 11.19 1.24
CA LEU A 21 44.47 10.24 0.13
C LEU A 21 44.59 8.77 0.60
N THR A 22 44.14 7.85 -0.26
CA THR A 22 44.39 6.40 -0.19
C THR A 22 45.30 5.93 -1.33
N VAL A 23 45.88 4.72 -1.20
CA VAL A 23 46.59 4.07 -2.32
C VAL A 23 45.61 3.90 -3.48
N ASP A 24 46.08 4.08 -4.72
CA ASP A 24 45.34 4.10 -5.98
C ASP A 24 44.54 5.38 -6.30
N ASP A 25 44.47 6.34 -5.38
CA ASP A 25 43.88 7.65 -5.67
C ASP A 25 44.61 8.32 -6.84
N GLN A 26 43.84 8.81 -7.80
CA GLN A 26 44.37 9.60 -8.90
C GLN A 26 44.58 11.04 -8.44
N ILE A 27 45.75 11.58 -8.71
CA ILE A 27 46.19 12.90 -8.26
C ILE A 27 46.79 13.68 -9.41
N LEU A 28 46.56 14.98 -9.40
CA LEU A 28 47.25 15.95 -10.25
C LEU A 28 48.31 16.67 -9.41
N ILE A 29 49.57 16.52 -9.78
CA ILE A 29 50.69 17.32 -9.27
C ILE A 29 50.92 18.47 -10.25
N ALA A 30 50.93 19.70 -9.74
CA ALA A 30 51.13 20.89 -10.56
C ALA A 30 52.03 21.92 -9.87
N GLY A 31 52.78 22.69 -10.66
CA GLY A 31 53.61 23.80 -10.20
C GLY A 31 54.94 23.38 -9.56
N VAL A 32 55.41 22.14 -9.75
CA VAL A 32 56.63 21.59 -9.12
C VAL A 32 57.84 21.65 -10.06
N GLY A 33 58.98 22.11 -9.57
CA GLY A 33 60.27 22.09 -10.28
C GLY A 33 60.32 22.96 -11.55
N SER A 34 61.46 22.88 -12.26
CA SER A 34 61.66 23.47 -13.60
C SER A 34 61.53 22.45 -14.73
N THR A 35 61.27 21.18 -14.39
CA THR A 35 61.06 20.07 -15.33
C THR A 35 59.61 19.62 -15.25
N ASP A 36 59.02 19.27 -16.40
CA ASP A 36 57.65 18.75 -16.44
C ASP A 36 57.53 17.33 -15.86
N LEU A 37 58.64 16.72 -15.43
CA LEU A 37 58.69 15.32 -15.00
C LEU A 37 57.87 15.04 -13.73
N TYR A 38 57.82 16.00 -12.81
CA TYR A 38 57.04 15.88 -11.58
C TYR A 38 55.57 16.30 -11.75
N ASN A 39 55.27 17.05 -12.80
CA ASN A 39 53.94 17.61 -13.05
C ASN A 39 53.11 16.67 -13.92
N GLY A 40 51.85 16.52 -13.58
CA GLY A 40 50.92 15.68 -14.33
C GLY A 40 50.05 14.83 -13.44
N THR A 41 49.33 13.93 -14.09
CA THR A 41 48.41 13.00 -13.47
C THR A 41 49.13 11.70 -13.12
N TYR A 42 49.03 11.30 -11.85
CA TYR A 42 49.62 10.08 -11.33
C TYR A 42 48.65 9.34 -10.41
N ARG A 43 48.98 8.10 -10.06
CA ARG A 43 48.29 7.34 -9.00
C ARG A 43 49.18 7.25 -7.77
N VAL A 44 48.57 7.37 -6.60
CA VAL A 44 49.24 7.16 -5.31
C VAL A 44 49.68 5.69 -5.21
N THR A 45 50.98 5.45 -5.07
CA THR A 45 51.56 4.10 -4.98
C THR A 45 51.81 3.64 -3.55
N GLY A 46 51.83 4.58 -2.59
CA GLY A 46 52.11 4.28 -1.19
C GLY A 46 51.82 5.47 -0.28
N ILE A 47 51.49 5.18 0.97
CA ILE A 47 51.27 6.17 2.04
C ILE A 47 52.18 5.81 3.20
N THR A 48 53.04 6.76 3.57
CA THR A 48 54.02 6.59 4.65
C THR A 48 53.57 7.28 5.93
N SER A 49 52.72 8.31 5.84
CA SER A 49 52.06 8.97 6.97
C SER A 49 50.84 9.75 6.49
N ASP A 50 50.04 10.32 7.39
CA ASP A 50 48.90 11.19 7.06
C ASP A 50 49.26 12.38 6.16
N ARG A 51 50.54 12.74 6.09
CA ARG A 51 51.07 13.88 5.33
C ARG A 51 52.05 13.47 4.24
N LYS A 52 52.31 12.17 4.03
CA LYS A 52 53.36 11.73 3.09
C LYS A 52 52.90 10.55 2.25
N PHE A 53 52.90 10.75 0.95
CA PHE A 53 52.55 9.73 -0.05
C PHE A 53 53.62 9.64 -1.13
N SER A 54 53.54 8.61 -1.96
CA SER A 54 54.42 8.41 -3.12
C SER A 54 53.65 8.17 -4.41
N TYR A 55 54.27 8.48 -5.54
CA TYR A 55 53.79 8.16 -6.88
C TYR A 55 54.97 7.81 -7.80
N ASN A 56 54.70 7.18 -8.95
CA ASN A 56 55.75 6.79 -9.88
C ASN A 56 55.93 7.83 -11.00
N LEU A 57 57.19 8.18 -11.28
CA LEU A 57 57.62 9.02 -12.40
C LEU A 57 57.82 8.20 -13.67
N ASN A 58 57.73 8.87 -14.83
CA ASN A 58 57.90 8.23 -16.14
C ASN A 58 59.38 8.01 -16.54
N SER A 59 60.30 8.65 -15.82
CA SER A 59 61.75 8.48 -15.95
C SER A 59 62.43 8.87 -14.64
N ASP A 60 63.68 8.48 -14.47
CA ASP A 60 64.48 8.89 -13.31
C ASP A 60 64.71 10.40 -13.34
N ALA A 61 64.55 11.05 -12.19
CA ALA A 61 64.74 12.48 -12.09
C ALA A 61 66.23 12.80 -11.91
N THR A 62 66.68 13.92 -12.48
CA THR A 62 68.06 14.38 -12.30
C THR A 62 68.26 15.14 -10.99
N ASP A 63 67.16 15.49 -10.33
CA ASP A 63 67.05 16.36 -9.17
C ASP A 63 66.29 15.68 -8.02
N ASP A 64 66.96 14.79 -7.29
CA ASP A 64 66.36 13.98 -6.20
C ASP A 64 65.69 14.78 -5.05
N VAL A 65 65.95 16.08 -4.96
CA VAL A 65 65.34 16.97 -3.97
C VAL A 65 64.87 18.25 -4.66
N VAL A 66 63.56 18.48 -4.69
CA VAL A 66 62.96 19.68 -5.27
C VAL A 66 62.83 20.78 -4.22
N ASN A 67 63.38 21.96 -4.51
CA ASN A 67 63.25 23.12 -3.62
C ASN A 67 61.88 23.79 -3.79
N ILE A 68 60.90 23.34 -2.99
CA ILE A 68 59.52 23.83 -3.05
C ILE A 68 59.39 25.34 -2.74
N ALA A 69 60.34 25.95 -2.02
CA ALA A 69 60.32 27.39 -1.76
C ALA A 69 60.46 28.25 -3.04
N LEU A 70 60.98 27.68 -4.13
CA LEU A 70 61.05 28.34 -5.45
C LEU A 70 59.80 28.08 -6.31
N ASN A 71 58.85 27.31 -5.79
CA ASN A 71 57.66 26.83 -6.49
C ASN A 71 56.39 27.18 -5.69
N PRO A 72 56.01 28.48 -5.59
CA PRO A 72 54.89 28.91 -4.76
C PRO A 72 53.54 28.33 -5.20
N ASP A 73 53.43 27.90 -6.46
CA ASP A 73 52.22 27.30 -7.03
C ASP A 73 52.14 25.76 -6.87
N ALA A 74 53.12 25.15 -6.19
CA ALA A 74 53.20 23.70 -6.02
C ALA A 74 52.02 23.14 -5.20
N LYS A 75 51.15 22.39 -5.87
CA LYS A 75 49.95 21.81 -5.27
C LYS A 75 49.69 20.39 -5.74
N VAL A 76 49.03 19.64 -4.88
CA VAL A 76 48.42 18.35 -5.19
C VAL A 76 46.91 18.52 -5.09
N THR A 77 46.20 18.06 -6.11
CA THR A 77 44.73 18.00 -6.11
C THR A 77 44.30 16.60 -6.46
N ILE A 78 43.32 16.06 -5.74
CA ILE A 78 42.69 14.80 -6.12
C ILE A 78 42.00 15.00 -7.46
N GLU A 79 42.32 14.13 -8.42
CA GLU A 79 41.68 14.12 -9.72
C GLU A 79 40.64 13.01 -9.68
N ALA A 80 39.37 13.39 -9.70
CA ALA A 80 38.30 12.40 -9.74
C ALA A 80 38.36 11.67 -11.09
N ASP A 81 38.74 10.40 -11.07
CA ASP A 81 38.71 9.54 -12.25
C ASP A 81 37.26 9.28 -12.66
N THR A 82 36.78 10.00 -13.68
CA THR A 82 35.39 9.84 -14.17
C THR A 82 35.23 8.65 -15.11
N VAL A 83 36.31 7.91 -15.43
CA VAL A 83 36.32 6.88 -16.50
C VAL A 83 36.65 5.49 -15.95
N THR A 84 37.41 5.36 -14.88
CA THR A 84 37.61 4.08 -14.18
C THR A 84 36.35 3.76 -13.37
N GLY A 85 35.40 3.13 -14.06
CA GLY A 85 33.99 3.02 -13.65
C GLY A 85 33.01 3.32 -14.79
N ALA A 86 33.51 3.52 -16.03
CA ALA A 86 32.71 3.80 -17.21
C ALA A 86 31.53 2.83 -17.31
N SER A 87 30.34 3.40 -17.30
CA SER A 87 29.09 2.70 -17.48
C SER A 87 29.09 1.98 -18.82
N PRO A 88 28.83 0.65 -18.87
CA PRO A 88 28.71 -0.04 -20.14
C PRO A 88 27.64 0.63 -21.01
N TYR A 89 27.97 0.84 -22.28
CA TYR A 89 27.03 1.34 -23.27
C TYR A 89 26.61 0.19 -24.20
N ILE A 90 25.37 -0.26 -24.04
CA ILE A 90 24.76 -1.30 -24.89
C ILE A 90 24.05 -0.61 -26.05
N PHE A 91 24.53 -0.85 -27.28
CA PHE A 91 24.02 -0.16 -28.46
C PHE A 91 23.63 -1.15 -29.55
N ASN A 92 22.45 -0.94 -30.14
CA ASN A 92 21.96 -1.62 -31.34
C ASN A 92 22.02 -3.16 -31.23
N CYS A 93 21.43 -3.68 -30.15
CA CYS A 93 21.35 -5.11 -29.88
C CYS A 93 19.93 -5.63 -30.16
N SER A 94 19.82 -6.94 -30.41
CA SER A 94 18.52 -7.61 -30.54
C SER A 94 18.56 -8.98 -29.86
N LEU A 95 17.57 -9.23 -29.02
CA LEU A 95 17.35 -10.48 -28.31
C LEU A 95 16.03 -11.08 -28.77
N ARG A 96 16.02 -12.34 -29.18
CA ARG A 96 14.80 -13.07 -29.55
C ARG A 96 14.82 -14.44 -28.90
N SER A 97 13.80 -14.75 -28.12
CA SER A 97 13.65 -16.03 -27.45
C SER A 97 12.20 -16.45 -27.39
N VAL A 98 11.98 -17.74 -27.64
CA VAL A 98 10.69 -18.41 -27.38
C VAL A 98 10.65 -19.08 -26.00
N PHE A 99 11.72 -18.91 -25.21
CA PHE A 99 11.91 -19.50 -23.89
C PHE A 99 12.01 -18.44 -22.79
N GLY A 100 11.61 -17.18 -23.05
CA GLY A 100 11.61 -16.12 -22.04
C GLY A 100 13.01 -15.71 -21.58
N MET A 101 14.01 -15.71 -22.45
CA MET A 101 15.37 -15.27 -22.10
C MET A 101 15.38 -13.82 -21.61
N CYS A 102 16.04 -13.55 -20.50
CA CYS A 102 16.19 -12.20 -19.98
C CYS A 102 17.12 -11.34 -20.84
N GLY A 103 16.89 -10.02 -20.84
CA GLY A 103 17.74 -9.03 -21.48
C GLY A 103 18.91 -8.63 -20.60
N LEU A 104 18.96 -7.36 -20.21
CA LEU A 104 20.06 -6.80 -19.42
C LEU A 104 19.66 -6.57 -17.97
N HIS A 105 20.65 -6.70 -17.09
CA HIS A 105 20.51 -6.48 -15.67
C HIS A 105 21.72 -5.70 -15.16
N ALA A 106 21.49 -4.43 -14.78
CA ALA A 106 22.48 -3.64 -14.07
C ALA A 106 22.34 -3.89 -12.56
N ASP A 107 23.34 -4.54 -11.98
CA ASP A 107 23.40 -4.81 -10.54
C ASP A 107 24.48 -3.94 -9.90
N GLY A 108 24.07 -2.92 -9.15
CA GLY A 108 24.96 -1.95 -8.55
C GLY A 108 25.81 -2.51 -7.40
N SER A 109 25.53 -3.73 -6.92
CA SER A 109 26.43 -4.44 -6.00
C SER A 109 27.69 -4.98 -6.69
N LYS A 110 27.66 -5.12 -8.03
CA LYS A 110 28.76 -5.63 -8.85
C LYS A 110 29.60 -4.54 -9.51
N ALA A 111 29.28 -3.27 -9.26
CA ALA A 111 29.96 -2.12 -9.82
C ALA A 111 30.37 -1.13 -8.73
N THR A 112 31.53 -0.50 -8.90
CA THR A 112 31.98 0.67 -8.13
C THR A 112 31.72 1.95 -8.93
N GLY A 113 31.86 3.12 -8.31
CA GLY A 113 31.61 4.41 -8.98
C GLY A 113 30.12 4.69 -9.20
N PHE A 114 29.74 5.23 -10.36
CA PHE A 114 28.37 5.66 -10.67
C PHE A 114 27.34 4.53 -10.79
N LYS A 115 27.78 3.26 -10.83
CA LYS A 115 26.91 2.07 -10.93
C LYS A 115 25.87 2.16 -12.06
N SER A 116 26.23 2.84 -13.15
CA SER A 116 25.31 3.13 -14.24
C SER A 116 25.55 2.29 -15.48
N MET A 117 24.54 2.20 -16.33
CA MET A 117 24.58 1.60 -17.66
C MET A 117 23.76 2.48 -18.61
N VAL A 118 24.26 2.67 -19.83
CA VAL A 118 23.49 3.32 -20.89
C VAL A 118 23.08 2.25 -21.89
N VAL A 119 21.84 2.29 -22.35
CA VAL A 119 21.34 1.38 -23.38
C VAL A 119 20.59 2.16 -24.44
N ALA A 120 20.88 1.90 -25.71
CA ALA A 120 20.15 2.46 -26.82
C ALA A 120 19.90 1.47 -27.95
N GLN A 121 18.72 1.56 -28.56
CA GLN A 121 18.31 0.69 -29.69
C GLN A 121 18.42 -0.81 -29.36
N PHE A 122 17.97 -1.21 -28.17
CA PHE A 122 17.94 -2.62 -27.77
C PHE A 122 16.51 -3.16 -27.91
N THR A 123 16.32 -4.18 -28.76
CA THR A 123 15.01 -4.84 -28.92
C THR A 123 15.03 -6.22 -28.28
N GLY A 124 14.14 -6.48 -27.33
CA GLY A 124 13.90 -7.80 -26.75
C GLY A 124 12.54 -8.36 -27.11
N ILE A 125 12.53 -9.59 -27.61
CA ILE A 125 11.33 -10.38 -27.86
C ILE A 125 11.42 -11.65 -27.01
N GLY A 126 10.58 -11.74 -25.99
CA GLY A 126 10.59 -12.80 -24.97
C GLY A 126 9.29 -13.60 -24.86
N LEU A 127 8.53 -13.73 -25.95
CA LEU A 127 7.25 -14.48 -25.97
C LEU A 127 7.48 -15.96 -25.64
N GLN A 128 7.21 -16.32 -24.39
CA GLN A 128 7.40 -17.67 -23.84
C GLN A 128 6.40 -18.66 -24.43
N LYS A 129 6.89 -19.81 -24.91
CA LYS A 129 6.08 -20.92 -25.45
C LYS A 129 6.13 -22.19 -24.61
N ASP A 130 6.96 -22.24 -23.56
CA ASP A 130 6.98 -23.37 -22.64
C ASP A 130 5.77 -23.30 -21.70
N ASP A 131 4.85 -24.27 -21.82
CA ASP A 131 3.68 -24.38 -20.94
C ASP A 131 4.06 -24.51 -19.46
N LYS A 132 5.28 -24.99 -19.16
CA LYS A 132 5.76 -25.09 -17.77
C LYS A 132 6.00 -23.73 -17.12
N ALA A 133 6.10 -22.66 -17.90
CA ALA A 133 6.31 -21.31 -17.41
C ALA A 133 5.04 -20.65 -16.88
N PHE A 134 3.88 -21.29 -17.06
CA PHE A 134 2.58 -20.71 -16.77
C PHE A 134 1.75 -21.57 -15.82
N VAL A 135 0.80 -20.93 -15.14
CA VAL A 135 -0.24 -21.57 -14.33
C VAL A 135 -1.57 -20.86 -14.54
N ARG A 136 -2.68 -21.56 -14.33
CA ARG A 136 -4.03 -21.01 -14.38
C ARG A 136 -4.72 -21.15 -13.03
N TYR A 137 -5.38 -20.10 -12.56
CA TYR A 137 -6.17 -20.15 -11.33
C TYR A 137 -7.50 -20.88 -11.58
N ASN A 138 -7.78 -21.92 -10.81
CA ASN A 138 -9.07 -22.59 -10.80
C ASN A 138 -9.93 -22.06 -9.64
N ALA A 139 -10.95 -21.25 -9.97
CA ALA A 139 -11.84 -20.64 -8.99
C ALA A 139 -12.70 -21.65 -8.20
N THR A 140 -12.87 -22.89 -8.69
CA THR A 140 -13.65 -23.93 -7.98
C THR A 140 -12.82 -24.60 -6.88
N SER A 141 -11.54 -24.89 -7.16
CA SER A 141 -10.63 -25.52 -6.20
C SER A 141 -9.83 -24.52 -5.37
N GLY A 142 -9.76 -23.25 -5.81
CA GLY A 142 -8.93 -22.21 -5.21
C GLY A 142 -7.42 -22.46 -5.38
N GLN A 143 -7.01 -23.26 -6.36
CA GLN A 143 -5.62 -23.65 -6.59
C GLN A 143 -5.14 -23.20 -7.97
N TYR A 144 -3.82 -23.00 -8.10
CA TYR A 144 -3.17 -22.79 -9.39
C TYR A 144 -2.81 -24.14 -10.01
N GLU A 145 -3.29 -24.37 -11.23
CA GLU A 145 -3.08 -25.58 -12.01
C GLU A 145 -1.99 -25.36 -13.06
N ASP A 146 -1.11 -26.35 -13.22
CA ASP A 146 0.03 -26.29 -14.13
C ASP A 146 -0.22 -27.09 -15.43
N SER A 147 0.84 -27.20 -16.24
CA SER A 147 0.82 -27.92 -17.52
C SER A 147 0.49 -29.41 -17.42
N THR A 148 0.44 -30.00 -16.20
CA THR A 148 0.01 -31.39 -16.00
C THR A 148 -1.51 -31.52 -15.97
N SER A 149 -2.21 -30.44 -15.65
CA SER A 149 -3.67 -30.40 -15.47
C SER A 149 -4.36 -29.60 -16.58
N VAL A 150 -3.70 -28.57 -17.13
CA VAL A 150 -4.22 -27.71 -18.19
C VAL A 150 -3.27 -27.75 -19.40
N ASN A 151 -3.81 -28.00 -20.59
CA ASN A 151 -3.02 -28.05 -21.83
C ASN A 151 -2.92 -26.67 -22.49
N ASN A 152 -1.79 -26.39 -23.16
CA ASN A 152 -1.55 -25.17 -23.95
C ASN A 152 -1.68 -23.86 -23.17
N LEU A 153 -1.18 -23.83 -21.94
CA LEU A 153 -1.20 -22.65 -21.07
C LEU A 153 -0.55 -21.41 -21.71
N HIS A 154 0.45 -21.56 -22.58
CA HIS A 154 1.08 -20.42 -23.26
C HIS A 154 0.17 -19.68 -24.28
N LEU A 155 -0.99 -20.25 -24.63
CA LEU A 155 -2.00 -19.61 -25.48
C LEU A 155 -3.25 -19.19 -24.69
N ASP A 156 -3.29 -19.51 -23.40
CA ASP A 156 -4.44 -19.25 -22.55
C ASP A 156 -4.40 -17.80 -22.04
N PRO A 157 -5.41 -16.96 -22.34
CA PRO A 157 -5.44 -15.58 -21.88
C PRO A 157 -5.60 -15.43 -20.36
N GLU A 158 -6.02 -16.48 -19.65
CA GLU A 158 -6.16 -16.48 -18.18
C GLU A 158 -4.94 -17.07 -17.46
N ALA A 159 -3.93 -17.53 -18.20
CA ALA A 159 -2.71 -18.05 -17.60
C ALA A 159 -1.75 -16.92 -17.21
N ILE A 160 -1.08 -17.10 -16.07
CA ILE A 160 -0.09 -16.17 -15.52
C ILE A 160 1.29 -16.83 -15.44
N TYR A 161 2.36 -16.04 -15.45
CA TYR A 161 3.71 -16.57 -15.30
C TYR A 161 3.93 -17.17 -13.91
N ARG A 162 4.66 -18.28 -13.86
CA ARG A 162 5.19 -18.84 -12.63
C ARG A 162 6.35 -17.99 -12.11
N PRO A 163 6.48 -17.80 -10.79
CA PRO A 163 7.59 -17.05 -10.20
C PRO A 163 8.98 -17.56 -10.62
N GLU A 164 9.14 -18.87 -10.84
CA GLU A 164 10.44 -19.45 -11.21
C GLU A 164 10.84 -19.18 -12.68
N TYR A 165 9.90 -18.75 -13.52
CA TYR A 165 10.09 -18.56 -14.97
C TYR A 165 9.96 -17.09 -15.39
N GLU A 166 10.01 -16.16 -14.44
CA GLU A 166 9.87 -14.73 -14.72
C GLU A 166 11.01 -14.22 -15.60
N SER A 167 10.63 -13.71 -16.78
CA SER A 167 11.56 -13.09 -17.71
C SER A 167 11.54 -11.56 -17.57
N SER A 168 12.71 -10.95 -17.70
CA SER A 168 12.83 -9.48 -17.69
C SER A 168 13.67 -8.94 -18.83
N HIS A 169 13.31 -7.77 -19.38
CA HIS A 169 14.09 -7.18 -20.47
C HIS A 169 15.15 -6.19 -19.97
N VAL A 170 14.76 -5.23 -19.14
CA VAL A 170 15.66 -4.24 -18.54
C VAL A 170 15.43 -4.23 -17.04
N ARG A 171 16.48 -4.52 -16.28
CA ARG A 171 16.44 -4.52 -14.81
C ARG A 171 17.57 -3.69 -14.22
N ALA A 172 17.24 -2.78 -13.31
CA ALA A 172 18.17 -2.08 -12.43
C ALA A 172 17.96 -2.56 -10.98
N SER A 173 19.01 -3.01 -10.31
CA SER A 173 18.99 -3.42 -8.90
C SER A 173 20.17 -2.87 -8.09
N ASN A 174 20.03 -2.82 -6.77
CA ASN A 174 21.09 -2.51 -5.81
C ASN A 174 21.75 -1.14 -6.06
N ASP A 175 20.95 -0.08 -6.09
CA ASP A 175 21.36 1.30 -6.34
C ASP A 175 22.03 1.53 -7.71
N SER A 176 21.74 0.71 -8.73
CA SER A 176 22.20 0.94 -10.11
C SER A 176 21.28 1.89 -10.88
N ILE A 177 21.83 2.53 -11.91
CA ILE A 177 21.09 3.47 -12.76
C ILE A 177 21.17 3.00 -14.22
N ILE A 178 20.03 2.89 -14.89
CA ILE A 178 20.00 2.64 -16.33
C ILE A 178 19.37 3.83 -17.05
N GLN A 179 20.08 4.38 -18.04
CA GLN A 179 19.52 5.29 -19.02
C GLN A 179 19.21 4.53 -20.31
N ALA A 180 17.92 4.37 -20.61
CA ALA A 180 17.44 3.66 -21.79
C ALA A 180 16.85 4.62 -22.82
N VAL A 181 17.31 4.52 -24.06
CA VAL A 181 16.81 5.31 -25.20
C VAL A 181 16.42 4.40 -26.36
N SER A 182 15.18 4.45 -26.83
CA SER A 182 14.73 3.57 -27.92
C SER A 182 14.93 2.08 -27.63
N VAL A 183 14.56 1.65 -26.43
CA VAL A 183 14.53 0.23 -26.05
C VAL A 183 13.13 -0.31 -26.29
N PHE A 184 13.05 -1.48 -26.93
CA PHE A 184 11.78 -2.12 -27.27
C PHE A 184 11.64 -3.45 -26.55
N ALA A 185 10.72 -3.52 -25.58
CA ALA A 185 10.45 -4.72 -24.80
C ALA A 185 9.13 -5.36 -25.24
N ILE A 186 9.19 -6.61 -25.68
CA ILE A 186 8.05 -7.33 -26.24
C ILE A 186 7.91 -8.71 -25.59
N GLY A 187 6.79 -8.97 -24.93
CA GLY A 187 6.41 -10.32 -24.51
C GLY A 187 7.09 -10.88 -23.26
N HIS A 188 7.95 -10.11 -22.59
CA HIS A 188 8.53 -10.51 -21.30
C HIS A 188 7.50 -10.41 -20.16
N LYS A 189 7.67 -11.20 -19.10
CA LYS A 189 6.82 -11.11 -17.89
C LYS A 189 6.87 -9.69 -17.31
N SER A 190 8.08 -9.21 -17.03
CA SER A 190 8.33 -7.86 -16.49
C SER A 190 9.31 -7.11 -17.37
N GLN A 191 8.86 -6.06 -18.03
CA GLN A 191 9.63 -5.47 -19.12
C GLN A 191 10.71 -4.52 -18.61
N TYR A 192 10.34 -3.58 -17.75
CA TYR A 192 11.25 -2.64 -17.09
C TYR A 192 11.10 -2.76 -15.58
N ILE A 193 12.20 -3.07 -14.89
CA ILE A 193 12.21 -3.31 -13.44
C ILE A 193 13.26 -2.41 -12.78
N ALA A 194 12.84 -1.67 -11.76
CA ALA A 194 13.71 -0.97 -10.84
C ALA A 194 13.50 -1.55 -9.44
N ASP A 195 14.44 -2.36 -8.95
CA ASP A 195 14.35 -2.94 -7.61
C ASP A 195 15.50 -2.50 -6.69
N THR A 196 15.31 -2.65 -5.39
CA THR A 196 16.36 -2.46 -4.37
C THR A 196 17.14 -1.15 -4.55
N GLY A 197 16.41 -0.04 -4.78
CA GLY A 197 17.01 1.29 -4.97
C GLY A 197 17.53 1.58 -6.39
N GLY A 198 17.31 0.69 -7.36
CA GLY A 198 17.62 0.92 -8.76
C GLY A 198 16.78 2.03 -9.38
N GLU A 199 17.33 2.69 -10.41
CA GLU A 199 16.69 3.80 -11.11
C GLU A 199 16.70 3.58 -12.62
N LEU A 200 15.58 3.91 -13.28
CA LEU A 200 15.41 3.79 -14.73
C LEU A 200 15.00 5.13 -15.34
N SER A 201 15.80 5.64 -16.27
CA SER A 201 15.44 6.77 -17.13
C SER A 201 15.08 6.23 -18.51
N LEU A 202 13.82 6.36 -18.93
CA LEU A 202 13.31 5.82 -20.19
C LEU A 202 12.96 6.96 -21.16
N ALA A 203 13.56 6.96 -22.35
CA ALA A 203 13.24 7.91 -23.42
C ALA A 203 12.96 7.18 -24.73
N ASN A 204 11.80 7.42 -25.35
CA ASN A 204 11.39 6.75 -26.59
C ASN A 204 11.39 5.21 -26.50
N CYS A 205 11.14 4.66 -25.32
CA CYS A 205 11.04 3.20 -25.11
C CYS A 205 9.60 2.72 -25.33
N ASN A 206 9.42 1.42 -25.61
CA ASN A 206 8.10 0.80 -25.64
C ASN A 206 8.00 -0.40 -24.71
N ALA A 207 6.76 -0.73 -24.35
CA ALA A 207 6.42 -1.92 -23.61
C ALA A 207 5.17 -2.57 -24.22
N ASN A 208 5.28 -3.78 -24.77
CA ASN A 208 4.18 -4.42 -25.47
C ASN A 208 4.03 -5.91 -25.15
N PHE A 209 2.78 -6.40 -25.08
CA PHE A 209 2.43 -7.83 -25.00
C PHE A 209 3.04 -8.60 -23.81
N GLY A 210 3.51 -7.92 -22.76
CA GLY A 210 3.94 -8.54 -21.51
C GLY A 210 2.95 -8.28 -20.38
N GLU A 211 3.16 -8.94 -19.24
CA GLU A 211 2.28 -8.85 -18.08
C GLU A 211 2.45 -7.53 -17.35
N ASN A 212 3.70 -7.13 -17.07
CA ASN A 212 4.04 -5.89 -16.38
C ASN A 212 4.96 -5.02 -17.23
N ALA A 213 4.50 -3.81 -17.57
CA ALA A 213 5.29 -2.84 -18.32
C ALA A 213 6.39 -2.21 -17.45
N LEU A 214 6.02 -1.66 -16.30
CA LEU A 214 6.91 -0.98 -15.36
C LEU A 214 6.71 -1.56 -13.96
N MET A 215 7.79 -1.98 -13.31
CA MET A 215 7.76 -2.45 -11.94
C MET A 215 8.82 -1.73 -11.11
N SER A 216 8.44 -1.37 -9.88
CA SER A 216 9.36 -0.82 -8.89
C SER A 216 9.17 -1.56 -7.57
N GLU A 217 10.26 -2.05 -6.97
CA GLU A 217 10.20 -2.80 -5.70
C GLU A 217 11.35 -2.42 -4.76
N GLY A 218 11.06 -2.26 -3.47
CA GLY A 218 12.07 -1.93 -2.46
C GLY A 218 12.43 -0.44 -2.42
N PHE A 219 13.59 -0.13 -1.84
CA PHE A 219 14.02 1.25 -1.57
C PHE A 219 15.55 1.37 -1.63
N LYS A 220 16.03 2.60 -1.88
CA LYS A 220 17.45 2.96 -1.85
C LYS A 220 17.95 2.92 -0.40
N LYS A 221 18.96 2.10 -0.10
CA LYS A 221 19.45 1.92 1.29
C LYS A 221 20.19 3.13 1.82
N THR A 222 20.81 3.89 0.91
CA THR A 222 21.52 5.12 1.23
C THR A 222 20.73 6.28 0.65
N ALA A 223 20.41 7.27 1.49
CA ALA A 223 19.84 8.50 0.97
C ALA A 223 20.86 9.15 0.04
N PHE A 224 20.40 9.74 -1.07
CA PHE A 224 21.18 10.76 -1.76
C PHE A 224 21.60 11.77 -0.69
N THR A 225 22.90 12.04 -0.53
CA THR A 225 23.36 13.04 0.43
C THR A 225 22.57 14.33 0.18
N PRO A 226 21.88 14.88 1.19
CA PRO A 226 20.98 15.99 0.98
C PRO A 226 21.73 17.11 0.26
N ASP A 227 21.17 17.57 -0.86
CA ASP A 227 21.28 18.98 -1.14
C ASP A 227 20.51 19.66 0.00
N ASN A 228 21.25 20.30 0.90
CA ASN A 228 20.81 20.71 2.24
C ASN A 228 19.93 21.97 2.19
N ALA A 229 19.03 22.05 1.20
CA ALA A 229 18.28 23.25 0.84
C ALA A 229 16.78 23.19 1.22
N ALA A 230 16.27 22.07 1.71
CA ALA A 230 14.86 21.95 2.09
C ALA A 230 14.69 21.26 3.45
N TYR A 231 13.95 21.92 4.34
CA TYR A 231 13.47 21.37 5.60
C TYR A 231 11.94 21.42 5.61
N ILE A 232 11.31 20.33 6.02
CA ILE A 232 9.86 20.29 6.26
C ILE A 232 9.63 21.11 7.52
N THR A 233 8.96 22.25 7.39
CA THR A 233 8.62 23.07 8.55
C THR A 233 7.46 22.45 9.32
N HIS A 234 6.40 22.06 8.62
CA HIS A 234 5.18 21.50 9.19
C HIS A 234 4.50 20.59 8.16
N LEU A 235 3.97 19.45 8.61
CA LEU A 235 2.94 18.71 7.88
C LEU A 235 1.57 19.23 8.36
N ILE A 236 0.73 19.69 7.44
CA ILE A 236 -0.65 20.07 7.75
C ILE A 236 -1.51 18.80 7.53
N PRO A 237 -1.98 18.13 8.60
CA PRO A 237 -2.89 17.00 8.44
C PRO A 237 -4.24 17.50 7.87
N PRO A 238 -5.00 16.63 7.20
CA PRO A 238 -6.36 16.95 6.79
C PRO A 238 -7.17 17.40 8.01
N LYS A 239 -7.92 18.50 7.84
CA LYS A 239 -8.75 19.07 8.91
C LYS A 239 -9.93 18.13 9.15
N GLU A 240 -10.07 17.66 10.38
CA GLU A 240 -11.24 16.90 10.81
C GLU A 240 -12.51 17.76 10.57
N ILE A 241 -13.52 17.19 9.93
CA ILE A 241 -14.84 17.82 9.82
C ILE A 241 -15.50 17.67 11.19
N THR A 242 -15.30 18.66 12.05
CA THR A 242 -16.01 18.78 13.33
C THR A 242 -17.38 19.41 13.09
N ASP A 243 -18.24 18.72 12.35
CA ASP A 243 -19.66 19.07 12.38
C ASP A 243 -20.16 18.73 13.79
N GLY A 244 -20.48 19.76 14.57
CA GLY A 244 -21.00 19.59 15.92
C GLY A 244 -22.37 18.92 15.91
N ASN A 245 -22.82 18.45 17.08
CA ASN A 245 -24.16 17.89 17.23
C ASN A 245 -25.24 18.95 16.93
N ALA A 246 -26.18 18.63 16.05
CA ALA A 246 -27.37 19.43 15.80
C ALA A 246 -28.58 18.76 16.44
N ASN A 247 -29.46 19.55 17.06
CA ASN A 247 -30.79 19.08 17.45
C ASN A 247 -31.72 19.27 16.26
N VAL A 248 -32.50 18.25 15.94
CA VAL A 248 -33.47 18.25 14.84
C VAL A 248 -34.84 17.93 15.42
N ASP A 249 -35.83 18.75 15.07
CA ASP A 249 -37.20 18.49 15.48
C ASP A 249 -37.76 17.29 14.71
N TYR A 250 -38.43 16.41 15.43
CA TYR A 250 -39.03 15.21 14.85
C TYR A 250 -40.51 15.09 15.20
N LEU A 251 -41.13 13.97 14.83
CA LEU A 251 -42.54 13.70 15.05
C LEU A 251 -42.93 13.67 16.54
N SER A 252 -44.17 14.07 16.81
CA SER A 252 -44.79 13.96 18.13
C SER A 252 -44.97 12.49 18.57
N ILE A 253 -44.95 12.27 19.89
CA ILE A 253 -45.17 10.97 20.52
C ILE A 253 -46.64 10.88 20.98
N ASP A 254 -47.29 9.74 20.68
CA ASP A 254 -48.61 9.39 21.16
C ASP A 254 -48.53 8.95 22.63
N VAL A 255 -48.90 9.85 23.54
CA VAL A 255 -48.80 9.64 24.98
C VAL A 255 -49.78 8.57 25.46
N ASP A 256 -51.04 8.62 25.01
CA ASP A 256 -52.08 7.66 25.42
C ASP A 256 -51.72 6.25 24.97
N LYS A 257 -51.22 6.11 23.74
CA LYS A 257 -50.80 4.81 23.21
C LYS A 257 -49.56 4.30 23.93
N THR A 258 -48.56 5.15 24.15
CA THR A 258 -47.32 4.76 24.84
C THR A 258 -47.59 4.28 26.27
N ILE A 259 -48.40 5.02 27.03
CA ILE A 259 -48.80 4.64 28.39
C ILE A 259 -49.69 3.39 28.34
N GLY A 260 -50.63 3.32 27.40
CA GLY A 260 -51.59 2.22 27.28
C GLY A 260 -50.95 0.87 26.93
N VAL A 261 -49.86 0.86 26.14
CA VAL A 261 -49.08 -0.37 25.91
C VAL A 261 -48.17 -0.67 27.10
N GLY A 262 -47.63 0.36 27.76
CA GLY A 262 -46.89 0.21 29.03
C GLY A 262 -45.55 -0.52 28.90
N THR A 263 -44.89 -0.43 27.73
CA THR A 263 -43.54 -0.99 27.53
C THR A 263 -42.48 0.09 27.72
N VAL A 264 -41.43 -0.21 28.49
CA VAL A 264 -40.35 0.74 28.81
C VAL A 264 -39.31 0.93 27.69
N THR A 265 -39.44 0.19 26.58
CA THR A 265 -38.48 0.19 25.47
C THR A 265 -39.06 0.73 24.16
N ARG A 266 -40.31 1.22 24.17
CA ARG A 266 -41.03 1.65 22.97
C ARG A 266 -41.74 2.97 23.20
N LEU A 267 -41.54 3.92 22.29
CA LEU A 267 -42.32 5.15 22.20
C LEU A 267 -43.07 5.17 20.87
N TYR A 268 -44.37 5.46 20.89
CA TYR A 268 -45.23 5.39 19.71
C TYR A 268 -45.41 6.77 19.06
N PHE A 269 -45.41 6.86 17.72
CA PHE A 269 -45.53 8.14 17.01
C PHE A 269 -46.98 8.57 16.79
N GLU A 270 -47.33 9.81 17.09
CA GLU A 270 -48.70 10.32 16.94
C GLU A 270 -49.18 10.27 15.48
N GLY A 271 -50.36 9.69 15.25
CA GLY A 271 -50.98 9.60 13.91
C GLY A 271 -50.44 8.50 12.99
N PHE A 272 -49.36 7.80 13.34
CA PHE A 272 -48.76 6.75 12.52
C PHE A 272 -49.33 5.35 12.83
N THR A 273 -50.55 5.10 12.36
CA THR A 273 -51.26 3.81 12.53
C THR A 273 -51.24 2.91 11.29
N ASN A 274 -50.97 3.49 10.11
CA ASN A 274 -50.97 2.76 8.85
C ASN A 274 -49.61 2.08 8.60
N LYS A 275 -49.60 0.75 8.48
CA LYS A 275 -48.41 -0.05 8.19
C LYS A 275 -47.75 0.30 6.84
N ASP A 276 -48.54 0.75 5.86
CA ASP A 276 -48.02 1.06 4.53
C ASP A 276 -47.46 2.50 4.43
N ALA A 277 -47.55 3.29 5.51
CA ALA A 277 -47.05 4.65 5.60
C ALA A 277 -46.05 4.78 6.76
N PRO A 278 -44.77 4.39 6.56
CA PRO A 278 -43.75 4.47 7.61
C PRO A 278 -43.39 5.93 7.95
N PRO A 279 -42.98 6.21 9.22
CA PRO A 279 -42.38 7.49 9.60
C PRO A 279 -41.15 7.83 8.75
N PRO A 280 -40.88 9.13 8.48
CA PRO A 280 -39.76 9.56 7.66
C PRO A 280 -38.42 9.21 8.33
N HIS A 281 -37.59 8.44 7.65
CA HIS A 281 -36.27 8.04 8.15
C HIS A 281 -35.17 9.10 7.90
N ILE A 282 -35.46 10.11 7.06
CA ILE A 282 -34.59 11.26 6.78
C ILE A 282 -35.33 12.53 7.18
N VAL A 283 -34.67 13.37 7.98
CA VAL A 283 -35.22 14.62 8.54
C VAL A 283 -34.12 15.67 8.48
N ASP A 284 -34.38 16.79 7.80
CA ASP A 284 -33.41 17.90 7.63
C ASP A 284 -32.00 17.47 7.20
N GLY A 285 -31.90 16.41 6.39
CA GLY A 285 -30.64 15.85 5.89
C GLY A 285 -29.98 14.81 6.81
N PHE A 286 -30.49 14.61 8.02
CA PHE A 286 -30.04 13.59 8.97
C PHE A 286 -30.87 12.33 8.87
N ARG A 287 -30.24 11.16 9.07
CA ARG A 287 -30.93 9.87 9.16
C ARG A 287 -31.26 9.57 10.63
N PHE A 288 -32.53 9.33 10.92
CA PHE A 288 -33.02 9.14 12.29
C PHE A 288 -32.40 7.88 12.93
N GLY A 289 -31.75 8.02 14.09
CA GLY A 289 -31.14 6.90 14.81
C GLY A 289 -29.79 6.42 14.27
N ALA A 290 -29.22 7.13 13.28
CA ALA A 290 -27.96 6.74 12.64
C ALA A 290 -26.70 7.26 13.35
N ALA A 291 -26.83 8.29 14.19
CA ALA A 291 -25.70 8.79 14.97
C ALA A 291 -25.33 7.81 16.11
N LEU A 292 -24.05 7.76 16.45
CA LEU A 292 -23.59 7.07 17.66
C LEU A 292 -24.11 7.84 18.89
N ASP A 293 -24.69 7.13 19.85
CA ASP A 293 -25.34 7.69 21.05
C ASP A 293 -26.50 8.65 20.74
N ASP A 294 -27.22 8.43 19.63
CA ASP A 294 -28.38 9.24 19.23
C ASP A 294 -29.49 9.20 20.29
N LYS A 295 -30.09 10.36 20.57
CA LYS A 295 -30.99 10.57 21.70
C LYS A 295 -32.25 11.28 21.27
N ILE A 296 -33.39 10.69 21.62
CA ILE A 296 -34.68 11.36 21.55
C ILE A 296 -34.86 12.21 22.80
N ARG A 297 -35.28 13.46 22.63
CA ARG A 297 -35.55 14.41 23.72
C ARG A 297 -37.01 14.82 23.67
N LEU A 298 -37.65 14.83 24.82
CA LEU A 298 -39.03 15.26 24.97
C LEU A 298 -39.11 16.22 26.15
N GLN A 299 -39.61 17.42 25.90
CA GLN A 299 -39.88 18.38 26.95
C GLN A 299 -41.29 18.11 27.49
N LEU A 300 -41.39 17.74 28.77
CA LEU A 300 -42.68 17.51 29.43
C LEU A 300 -42.82 18.43 30.64
N ASN A 301 -44.05 18.88 30.87
CA ASN A 301 -44.43 19.52 32.13
C ASN A 301 -45.12 18.48 33.02
N VAL A 302 -44.39 17.96 34.00
CA VAL A 302 -44.91 16.97 34.95
C VAL A 302 -45.11 17.66 36.30
N ASN A 303 -46.36 17.77 36.74
CA ASN A 303 -46.73 18.38 38.03
C ASN A 303 -46.21 19.82 38.24
N GLY A 304 -46.13 20.63 37.16
CA GLY A 304 -45.70 22.03 37.23
C GLY A 304 -44.19 22.24 37.09
N ASN A 305 -43.41 21.18 36.92
CA ASN A 305 -41.98 21.27 36.58
C ASN A 305 -41.79 20.90 35.10
N GLU A 306 -41.30 21.86 34.31
CA GLU A 306 -40.79 21.61 32.97
C GLU A 306 -39.43 20.91 33.07
N GLY A 307 -39.30 19.75 32.44
CA GLY A 307 -38.05 18.99 32.40
C GLY A 307 -37.80 18.38 31.03
N ASP A 308 -36.51 18.29 30.67
CA ASP A 308 -36.05 17.58 29.48
C ASP A 308 -35.87 16.10 29.81
N PHE A 309 -36.70 15.25 29.23
CA PHE A 309 -36.57 13.80 29.32
C PHE A 309 -35.83 13.28 28.09
N VAL A 310 -34.89 12.36 28.30
CA VAL A 310 -34.01 11.87 27.24
C VAL A 310 -33.93 10.35 27.28
N SER A 311 -33.96 9.73 26.11
CA SER A 311 -33.76 8.29 25.92
C SER A 311 -32.85 8.06 24.73
N LYS A 312 -32.01 7.02 24.76
CA LYS A 312 -31.19 6.69 23.57
C LYS A 312 -32.00 5.88 22.57
N ILE A 313 -31.80 6.15 21.30
CA ILE A 313 -32.40 5.39 20.21
C ILE A 313 -31.53 4.15 19.98
N VAL A 314 -32.12 2.96 20.12
CA VAL A 314 -31.40 1.68 20.05
C VAL A 314 -31.91 0.79 18.94
N MET A 315 -31.04 -0.05 18.40
CA MET A 315 -31.42 -1.01 17.36
C MET A 315 -32.12 -2.23 17.97
N PRO A 316 -33.14 -2.81 17.30
CA PRO A 316 -33.87 -3.98 17.79
C PRO A 316 -33.06 -5.28 17.66
N THR A 317 -33.48 -6.30 18.41
CA THR A 317 -33.10 -7.71 18.26
C THR A 317 -34.33 -8.55 17.93
N ALA A 318 -34.16 -9.86 17.70
CA ALA A 318 -35.29 -10.75 17.42
C ALA A 318 -36.36 -10.77 18.54
N THR A 319 -35.95 -10.51 19.78
CA THR A 319 -36.81 -10.62 20.97
C THR A 319 -36.86 -9.34 21.82
N GLY A 320 -36.17 -8.26 21.41
CA GLY A 320 -36.08 -7.04 22.22
C GLY A 320 -35.24 -5.94 21.58
N ILE A 321 -34.36 -5.32 22.37
CA ILE A 321 -33.49 -4.21 21.98
C ILE A 321 -32.03 -4.53 22.30
N THR A 322 -31.11 -3.90 21.58
CA THR A 322 -29.68 -3.89 21.91
C THR A 322 -29.32 -2.67 22.76
N THR A 323 -28.07 -2.58 23.19
CA THR A 323 -27.44 -1.35 23.68
C THR A 323 -26.74 -0.56 22.57
N ASN A 324 -26.72 -1.09 21.35
CA ASN A 324 -26.04 -0.49 20.21
C ASN A 324 -26.89 0.63 19.59
N THR A 325 -26.23 1.71 19.22
CA THR A 325 -26.81 2.92 18.63
C THR A 325 -26.07 3.20 17.31
N GLY A 326 -26.78 3.63 16.27
CA GLY A 326 -26.21 3.92 14.94
C GLY A 326 -25.74 2.69 14.14
N GLU A 327 -24.99 1.78 14.75
CA GLU A 327 -24.53 0.53 14.13
C GLU A 327 -24.35 -0.61 15.13
N LYS A 328 -24.55 -1.85 14.65
CA LYS A 328 -24.06 -3.08 15.31
C LYS A 328 -22.78 -3.52 14.61
N ARG A 329 -21.69 -3.64 15.35
CA ARG A 329 -20.36 -3.96 14.82
C ARG A 329 -19.81 -5.23 15.46
N TYR A 330 -19.41 -6.21 14.64
CA TYR A 330 -18.86 -7.48 15.08
C TYR A 330 -17.58 -7.82 14.32
N VAL A 331 -16.58 -8.35 15.03
CA VAL A 331 -15.31 -8.77 14.44
C VAL A 331 -15.35 -10.26 14.15
N VAL A 332 -14.96 -10.65 12.94
CA VAL A 332 -14.86 -12.05 12.54
C VAL A 332 -13.69 -12.72 13.26
N ASN A 333 -13.90 -13.95 13.72
CA ASN A 333 -12.84 -14.72 14.37
C ASN A 333 -11.75 -15.06 13.35
N ASN A 334 -10.51 -15.18 13.82
CA ASN A 334 -9.37 -15.49 12.96
C ASN A 334 -8.45 -16.50 13.62
N ALA A 335 -7.87 -17.39 12.80
CA ALA A 335 -6.85 -18.33 13.22
C ALA A 335 -5.66 -18.19 12.27
N VAL A 336 -4.50 -17.77 12.81
CA VAL A 336 -3.22 -17.69 12.08
C VAL A 336 -3.34 -16.88 10.76
N GLY A 337 -4.01 -15.72 10.81
CA GLY A 337 -4.12 -14.81 9.66
C GLY A 337 -5.17 -15.17 8.62
N VAL A 338 -5.95 -16.24 8.82
CA VAL A 338 -7.09 -16.62 7.98
C VAL A 338 -8.40 -16.35 8.71
N SER A 339 -9.37 -15.76 8.02
CA SER A 339 -10.73 -15.57 8.54
C SER A 339 -11.40 -16.91 8.84
N SER A 340 -12.08 -17.01 9.99
CA SER A 340 -12.82 -18.21 10.40
C SER A 340 -14.13 -18.34 9.62
N ILE A 341 -13.97 -18.71 8.34
CA ILE A 341 -15.07 -18.97 7.42
C ILE A 341 -14.99 -20.44 7.02
N SER A 342 -16.07 -21.18 7.24
CA SER A 342 -16.18 -22.60 6.87
C SER A 342 -17.56 -22.89 6.32
N SER A 343 -17.66 -23.53 5.15
CA SER A 343 -18.94 -23.87 4.52
C SER A 343 -19.89 -22.66 4.39
N ASN A 344 -19.35 -21.51 4.00
CA ASN A 344 -20.05 -20.21 3.90
C ASN A 344 -20.58 -19.65 5.25
N ILE A 345 -20.15 -20.20 6.38
CA ILE A 345 -20.47 -19.71 7.72
C ILE A 345 -19.30 -18.85 8.19
N ILE A 346 -19.60 -17.60 8.54
CA ILE A 346 -18.69 -16.66 9.17
C ILE A 346 -18.87 -16.79 10.69
N SER A 347 -17.83 -17.22 11.39
CA SER A 347 -17.83 -17.28 12.85
C SER A 347 -17.24 -16.01 13.46
N LEU A 348 -18.02 -15.32 14.28
CA LEU A 348 -17.64 -14.09 14.98
C LEU A 348 -16.90 -14.39 16.28
N LYS A 349 -16.08 -13.43 16.75
CA LYS A 349 -15.37 -13.50 18.04
C LYS A 349 -16.32 -13.47 19.24
N THR A 350 -17.49 -12.85 19.08
CA THR A 350 -18.51 -12.69 20.12
C THR A 350 -19.87 -13.08 19.56
N ASN A 351 -20.82 -13.38 20.45
CA ASN A 351 -22.21 -13.55 20.07
C ASN A 351 -22.75 -12.27 19.43
N HIS A 352 -23.70 -12.42 18.52
CA HIS A 352 -24.29 -11.30 17.78
C HIS A 352 -25.81 -11.22 17.95
N ASP A 353 -26.31 -9.99 17.89
CA ASP A 353 -27.73 -9.65 17.97
C ASP A 353 -28.34 -9.27 16.60
N LEU A 354 -27.68 -9.67 15.51
CA LEU A 354 -28.21 -9.53 14.15
C LEU A 354 -29.43 -10.44 13.92
N ILE A 355 -30.40 -9.92 13.16
CA ILE A 355 -31.63 -10.62 12.80
C ILE A 355 -31.48 -11.20 11.37
N THR A 356 -32.07 -12.37 11.09
CA THR A 356 -32.13 -12.87 9.70
C THR A 356 -32.87 -11.87 8.81
N GLY A 357 -32.28 -11.51 7.67
CA GLY A 357 -32.74 -10.46 6.77
C GLY A 357 -32.28 -9.04 7.15
N GLU A 358 -31.49 -8.87 8.21
CA GLU A 358 -30.91 -7.56 8.56
C GLU A 358 -29.78 -7.20 7.58
N SER A 359 -29.80 -5.97 7.05
CA SER A 359 -28.77 -5.49 6.13
C SER A 359 -27.43 -5.25 6.81
N ILE A 360 -26.36 -5.74 6.20
CA ILE A 360 -24.99 -5.72 6.69
C ILE A 360 -24.00 -5.37 5.58
N ARG A 361 -22.84 -4.84 5.98
CA ARG A 361 -21.64 -4.69 5.15
C ARG A 361 -20.50 -5.46 5.77
N ILE A 362 -19.61 -5.99 4.94
CA ILE A 362 -18.40 -6.69 5.37
C ILE A 362 -17.20 -5.85 4.94
N ILE A 363 -16.36 -5.48 5.90
CA ILE A 363 -15.23 -4.57 5.70
C ILE A 363 -13.96 -5.33 6.04
N ALA A 364 -12.97 -5.32 5.14
CA ALA A 364 -11.63 -5.85 5.39
C ALA A 364 -10.69 -4.74 5.87
N ASN A 365 -10.01 -4.94 7.01
CA ASN A 365 -9.06 -3.96 7.54
C ASN A 365 -7.84 -3.73 6.64
N ASN A 366 -7.47 -4.73 5.83
CA ASN A 366 -6.30 -4.71 4.95
C ASN A 366 -6.68 -4.66 3.45
N GLY A 367 -7.95 -4.40 3.12
CA GLY A 367 -8.45 -4.40 1.74
C GLY A 367 -8.54 -5.78 1.08
N PHE A 368 -8.34 -6.87 1.82
CA PHE A 368 -8.42 -8.23 1.28
C PHE A 368 -9.72 -8.91 1.71
N LEU A 369 -10.77 -8.75 0.90
CA LEU A 369 -12.06 -9.43 1.08
C LEU A 369 -12.02 -10.87 0.52
N PRO A 370 -12.81 -11.79 1.10
CA PRO A 370 -13.04 -13.12 0.53
C PRO A 370 -13.65 -13.09 -0.87
N ASP A 371 -13.27 -14.05 -1.70
CA ASP A 371 -13.87 -14.21 -3.03
C ASP A 371 -15.37 -14.47 -2.87
N GLY A 372 -16.17 -13.79 -3.68
CA GLY A 372 -17.64 -13.79 -3.59
C GLY A 372 -18.21 -12.56 -2.88
N LEU A 373 -17.41 -11.83 -2.11
CA LEU A 373 -17.77 -10.54 -1.54
C LEU A 373 -17.19 -9.39 -2.37
N GLU A 374 -17.96 -8.33 -2.51
CA GLU A 374 -17.59 -7.11 -3.24
C GLU A 374 -17.47 -5.95 -2.24
N GLU A 375 -16.52 -5.04 -2.50
CA GLU A 375 -16.35 -3.84 -1.67
C GLU A 375 -17.58 -2.93 -1.74
N ASP A 376 -17.91 -2.32 -0.59
CA ASP A 376 -19.01 -1.36 -0.42
C ASP A 376 -20.40 -1.85 -0.90
N GLN A 377 -20.61 -3.17 -0.91
CA GLN A 377 -21.92 -3.77 -1.17
C GLN A 377 -22.70 -4.06 0.12
N VAL A 378 -24.02 -3.87 0.04
CA VAL A 378 -24.96 -4.23 1.10
C VAL A 378 -25.43 -5.66 0.88
N TYR A 379 -25.27 -6.48 1.92
CA TYR A 379 -25.72 -7.85 1.98
C TYR A 379 -26.77 -8.04 3.07
N PHE A 380 -27.36 -9.22 3.16
CA PHE A 380 -28.35 -9.57 4.16
C PHE A 380 -27.88 -10.74 5.02
N THR A 381 -28.15 -10.66 6.32
CA THR A 381 -27.71 -11.67 7.29
C THR A 381 -28.62 -12.89 7.28
N ILE A 382 -28.05 -14.09 7.35
CA ILE A 382 -28.76 -15.31 7.73
C ILE A 382 -28.17 -15.76 9.06
N LYS A 383 -28.96 -15.75 10.15
CA LYS A 383 -28.48 -16.21 11.45
C LYS A 383 -28.08 -17.69 11.36
N GLY A 384 -26.88 -18.01 11.84
CA GLY A 384 -26.37 -19.37 11.91
C GLY A 384 -26.98 -20.18 13.05
N SER A 385 -26.58 -21.45 13.15
CA SER A 385 -27.07 -22.35 14.20
C SER A 385 -26.53 -21.99 15.59
N ASN A 386 -25.35 -21.38 15.67
CA ASN A 386 -24.76 -20.87 16.90
C ASN A 386 -24.94 -19.35 17.01
N ASP A 387 -24.92 -18.81 18.22
CA ASP A 387 -25.13 -17.37 18.45
C ASP A 387 -23.99 -16.47 17.96
N ASN A 388 -22.86 -17.04 17.57
CA ASN A 388 -21.73 -16.35 16.98
C ASN A 388 -21.57 -16.63 15.47
N ASP A 389 -22.43 -17.44 14.88
CA ASP A 389 -22.32 -17.83 13.47
C ASP A 389 -23.33 -17.09 12.60
N LEU A 390 -22.90 -16.64 11.43
CA LEU A 390 -23.79 -16.07 10.43
C LEU A 390 -23.42 -16.54 9.02
N LYS A 391 -24.40 -16.51 8.11
CA LYS A 391 -24.18 -16.59 6.66
C LYS A 391 -24.65 -15.29 6.02
N VAL A 392 -24.28 -15.10 4.77
CA VAL A 392 -24.53 -13.87 4.01
C VAL A 392 -25.36 -14.22 2.78
N ALA A 393 -26.31 -13.37 2.42
CA ALA A 393 -27.10 -13.49 1.20
C ALA A 393 -27.08 -12.19 0.38
N ARG A 394 -27.27 -12.30 -0.93
CA ARG A 394 -27.24 -11.15 -1.85
C ARG A 394 -28.52 -10.33 -1.84
N THR A 395 -29.67 -10.97 -1.56
CA THR A 395 -30.97 -10.31 -1.49
C THR A 395 -31.70 -10.65 -0.19
N LEU A 396 -32.69 -9.82 0.18
CA LEU A 396 -33.53 -10.06 1.34
C LEU A 396 -34.30 -11.38 1.22
N ASN A 397 -34.84 -11.70 0.04
CA ASN A 397 -35.58 -12.94 -0.19
C ASN A 397 -34.69 -14.16 0.02
N ASP A 398 -33.47 -14.13 -0.53
CA ASP A 398 -32.50 -15.20 -0.33
C ASP A 398 -32.15 -15.40 1.15
N ALA A 399 -32.04 -14.29 1.90
CA ALA A 399 -31.79 -14.36 3.34
C ALA A 399 -32.95 -15.02 4.11
N LEU A 400 -34.19 -14.68 3.76
CA LEU A 400 -35.39 -15.25 4.38
C LEU A 400 -35.59 -16.72 3.99
N ASP A 401 -35.22 -17.11 2.77
CA ASP A 401 -35.27 -18.49 2.28
C ASP A 401 -34.06 -19.33 2.73
N GLY A 402 -33.07 -18.72 3.40
CA GLY A 402 -31.86 -19.38 3.87
C GLY A 402 -30.83 -19.73 2.79
N THR A 403 -30.94 -19.11 1.61
CA THR A 403 -30.03 -19.30 0.48
C THR A 403 -28.78 -18.43 0.66
N ALA A 404 -27.70 -19.06 1.13
CA ALA A 404 -26.43 -18.37 1.39
C ALA A 404 -25.60 -18.18 0.11
N LEU A 405 -24.88 -17.06 0.05
CA LEU A 405 -23.84 -16.77 -0.91
C LEU A 405 -22.64 -17.71 -0.70
N THR A 406 -22.00 -18.10 -1.79
CA THR A 406 -20.76 -18.88 -1.72
C THR A 406 -19.59 -17.92 -1.48
N ILE A 407 -18.86 -18.13 -0.39
CA ILE A 407 -17.70 -17.33 0.00
C ILE A 407 -16.57 -18.28 0.38
N ASN A 408 -15.35 -17.93 -0.02
CA ASN A 408 -14.18 -18.69 0.40
C ASN A 408 -13.71 -18.26 1.81
N ASN A 409 -12.60 -18.85 2.26
CA ASN A 409 -11.97 -18.50 3.54
C ASN A 409 -10.69 -17.67 3.38
N THR A 410 -10.33 -17.29 2.14
CA THR A 410 -9.22 -16.37 1.92
C THR A 410 -9.71 -14.98 2.27
N GLY A 411 -8.92 -14.19 2.98
CA GLY A 411 -9.45 -12.95 3.57
C GLY A 411 -8.60 -12.48 4.74
N GLY A 412 -8.45 -11.17 4.88
CA GLY A 412 -7.79 -10.56 6.02
C GLY A 412 -8.62 -10.57 7.30
N GLU A 413 -8.40 -9.58 8.16
CA GLU A 413 -9.27 -9.34 9.31
C GLU A 413 -10.55 -8.63 8.86
N LEU A 414 -11.70 -9.28 9.08
CA LEU A 414 -13.01 -8.84 8.63
C LEU A 414 -13.86 -8.29 9.79
N VAL A 415 -14.66 -7.28 9.48
CA VAL A 415 -15.65 -6.69 10.37
C VAL A 415 -17.01 -6.69 9.69
N VAL A 416 -18.01 -7.25 10.37
CA VAL A 416 -19.41 -7.23 9.94
C VAL A 416 -20.11 -6.05 10.63
N VAL A 417 -20.72 -5.18 9.84
CA VAL A 417 -21.38 -3.97 10.33
C VAL A 417 -22.81 -3.89 9.81
N SER A 418 -23.79 -3.77 10.71
CA SER A 418 -25.16 -3.39 10.39
C SER A 418 -25.35 -1.93 10.75
N ARG A 419 -25.49 -1.04 9.76
CA ARG A 419 -25.72 0.39 10.00
C ARG A 419 -27.19 0.74 9.88
N VAL A 420 -27.67 1.66 10.71
CA VAL A 420 -28.99 2.28 10.54
C VAL A 420 -29.03 3.12 9.26
N SER A 421 -27.90 3.73 8.87
CA SER A 421 -27.80 4.52 7.66
C SER A 421 -28.03 3.74 6.36
N ASP A 422 -27.92 2.41 6.38
CA ASP A 422 -28.18 1.54 5.22
C ASP A 422 -29.63 1.03 5.16
N LYS A 423 -30.52 1.55 6.02
CA LYS A 423 -31.89 1.06 6.23
C LYS A 423 -32.92 2.19 6.12
N VAL A 424 -34.17 1.81 5.88
CA VAL A 424 -35.34 2.70 5.98
C VAL A 424 -36.24 2.31 7.15
N SER A 425 -37.14 3.21 7.58
CA SER A 425 -38.13 2.91 8.63
C SER A 425 -38.92 1.64 8.32
N GLY A 426 -38.88 0.67 9.25
CA GLY A 426 -39.56 -0.62 9.10
C GLY A 426 -38.69 -1.74 8.55
N ASP A 427 -37.50 -1.44 8.02
CA ASP A 427 -36.54 -2.49 7.64
C ASP A 427 -36.07 -3.26 8.87
N ILE A 428 -35.72 -4.53 8.66
CA ILE A 428 -35.19 -5.40 9.72
C ILE A 428 -33.90 -4.78 10.29
N GLY A 429 -33.89 -4.56 11.60
CA GLY A 429 -32.76 -3.93 12.31
C GLY A 429 -32.82 -2.40 12.40
N HIS A 430 -33.78 -1.73 11.77
CA HIS A 430 -33.97 -0.29 11.93
C HIS A 430 -34.59 0.06 13.31
N PRO A 431 -34.24 1.16 14.00
CA PRO A 431 -34.81 1.51 15.30
C PRO A 431 -36.32 1.76 15.27
N ILE A 432 -36.83 2.33 14.18
CA ILE A 432 -38.27 2.49 13.91
C ILE A 432 -38.84 1.20 13.34
N GLN A 433 -39.86 0.65 14.00
CA GLN A 433 -40.54 -0.60 13.67
C GLN A 433 -42.07 -0.45 13.78
N PHE A 434 -42.81 -1.37 13.14
CA PHE A 434 -44.26 -1.41 13.23
C PHE A 434 -44.74 -2.46 14.24
N ASP A 435 -45.61 -2.08 15.16
CA ASP A 435 -46.23 -3.01 16.10
C ASP A 435 -47.51 -3.59 15.48
N ASN A 436 -47.45 -4.84 15.03
CA ASN A 436 -48.60 -5.50 14.40
C ASN A 436 -49.77 -5.75 15.37
N LEU A 437 -49.53 -5.86 16.68
CA LEU A 437 -50.59 -6.09 17.68
C LEU A 437 -51.32 -4.78 17.97
N ASN A 438 -50.55 -3.71 18.17
CA ASN A 438 -51.07 -2.40 18.54
C ASN A 438 -51.45 -1.53 17.33
N LYS A 439 -51.11 -1.97 16.12
CA LYS A 439 -51.33 -1.31 14.83
C LYS A 439 -50.77 0.12 14.80
N HIS A 440 -49.52 0.27 15.22
CA HIS A 440 -48.91 1.58 15.42
C HIS A 440 -47.40 1.53 15.24
N TRP A 441 -46.83 2.58 14.67
CA TRP A 441 -45.38 2.72 14.51
C TRP A 441 -44.71 3.20 15.80
N TYR A 442 -43.56 2.63 16.12
CA TYR A 442 -42.80 2.97 17.32
C TYR A 442 -41.31 3.05 17.05
N VAL A 443 -40.60 3.74 17.94
CA VAL A 443 -39.14 3.73 18.03
C VAL A 443 -38.70 2.91 19.24
N ASN A 444 -37.66 2.10 19.03
CA ASN A 444 -36.98 1.39 20.11
C ASN A 444 -36.05 2.35 20.86
N VAL A 445 -36.23 2.42 22.18
CA VAL A 445 -35.42 3.27 23.06
C VAL A 445 -34.83 2.46 24.22
N SER A 446 -33.65 2.86 24.69
CA SER A 446 -33.07 2.30 25.91
C SER A 446 -33.83 2.80 27.14
N ASN A 447 -33.90 1.95 28.15
CA ASN A 447 -34.32 2.35 29.48
C ASN A 447 -33.12 3.01 30.18
N GLU A 448 -32.95 4.32 29.96
CA GLU A 448 -31.96 5.11 30.71
C GLU A 448 -32.49 5.32 32.13
N THR A 449 -31.65 5.06 33.13
CA THR A 449 -31.98 5.24 34.56
C THR A 449 -31.48 6.57 35.10
#